data_AF-A0A2E6TKQ5-F1
#
_entry.id   AF-A0A2E6TKQ5-F1
#
_cell.length_a   1.000
_cell.length_b   1.000
_cell.length_c   1.000
_cell.angle_alpha   90.00
_cell.angle_beta   90.00
_cell.angle_gamma   90.00
#
_symmetry.space_group_name_H-M   'P 1'
#
loop_
_entity.id
_entity.type
_entity.pdbx_description
1 polymer ?
#
loop_
_entity_poly.entity_id
_entity_poly.type
_entity_poly.pdbx_seq_one_letter_code
_entity_poly.pdbx_strand_id
1 'polypeptide(L)'
;MDLTNNALSRLNRRLKDCFFNDETLRSFVDDGYFWSGQGFRGQLSMRAGTCFNLPEEHLLEIALFTELLHNASLVHDDIVDSDHERRG
;
A
#
# COMPACT_ATOMS: atom_id res chain seq x y z
N MET A 1 -12.23 1.49 20.49
CA MET A 1 -11.94 2.24 19.25
C MET A 1 -10.85 1.46 18.54
N ASP A 2 -11.17 0.87 17.39
CA ASP A 2 -10.41 -0.24 16.81
C ASP A 2 -9.06 0.24 16.24
N LEU A 3 -7.95 -0.09 16.90
CA LEU A 3 -6.58 0.34 16.56
C LEU A 3 -6.22 0.00 15.10
N THR A 4 -6.79 -1.07 14.57
CA THR A 4 -6.66 -1.54 13.19
C THR A 4 -7.14 -0.52 12.16
N ASN A 5 -8.29 0.15 12.41
CA ASN A 5 -8.82 1.16 11.50
C ASN A 5 -7.98 2.44 11.46
N ASN A 6 -7.28 2.75 12.56
CA ASN A 6 -6.37 3.89 12.61
C ASN A 6 -5.08 3.61 11.80
N ALA A 7 -4.48 2.44 11.97
CA ALA A 7 -3.24 2.06 11.28
C ALA A 7 -3.40 1.97 9.76
N LEU A 8 -4.47 1.35 9.26
CA LEU A 8 -4.74 1.27 7.83
C LEU A 8 -4.97 2.65 7.21
N SER A 9 -5.70 3.52 7.90
CA SER A 9 -5.93 4.90 7.45
C SER A 9 -4.62 5.68 7.34
N ARG A 10 -3.70 5.50 8.29
CA ARG A 10 -2.36 6.12 8.27
C ARG A 10 -1.50 5.59 7.14
N LEU A 11 -1.51 4.27 6.92
CA LEU A 11 -0.82 3.64 5.79
C LEU A 11 -1.34 4.17 4.45
N ASN A 12 -2.65 4.24 4.27
CA ASN A 12 -3.26 4.75 3.05
C ASN A 12 -2.93 6.22 2.80
N ARG A 13 -2.93 7.06 3.85
CA ARG A 13 -2.45 8.45 3.74
C ARG A 13 -1.00 8.49 3.29
N ARG A 14 -0.13 7.70 3.93
CA ARG A 14 1.31 7.68 3.61
C ARG A 14 1.57 7.22 2.17
N LEU A 15 0.85 6.21 1.69
CA LEU A 15 0.89 5.76 0.29
C LEU A 15 0.48 6.88 -0.67
N LYS A 16 -0.61 7.61 -0.37
CA LYS A 16 -1.03 8.77 -1.18
C LYS A 16 0.01 9.88 -1.19
N ASP A 17 0.65 10.15 -0.06
CA ASP A 17 1.72 11.13 0.02
C ASP A 17 2.91 10.73 -0.86
N CYS A 18 3.27 9.44 -0.92
CA CYS A 18 4.30 8.94 -1.83
C CYS A 18 3.95 9.19 -3.30
N PHE A 19 2.70 8.90 -3.70
CA PHE A 19 2.25 9.15 -5.07
C PHE A 19 2.24 10.64 -5.40
N PHE A 20 1.72 11.48 -4.49
CA PHE A 20 1.61 12.92 -4.72
C PHE A 20 2.97 13.61 -4.85
N ASN A 21 3.97 13.16 -4.09
CA ASN A 21 5.29 13.78 -4.05
C ASN A 21 6.25 13.28 -5.15
N ASP A 22 5.93 12.18 -5.83
CA ASP A 22 6.73 11.65 -6.95
C ASP A 22 6.21 12.17 -8.30
N GLU A 23 7.12 12.58 -9.20
CA GLU A 23 6.75 13.16 -10.49
C GLU A 23 6.01 12.18 -11.41
N THR A 24 6.40 10.90 -11.38
CA THR A 24 5.82 9.86 -12.24
C THR A 24 4.50 9.36 -11.65
N LEU A 25 4.46 9.13 -10.34
CA LEU A 25 3.29 8.56 -9.68
C LEU A 25 2.16 9.56 -9.48
N ARG A 26 2.44 10.87 -9.51
CA ARG A 26 1.46 11.92 -9.24
C ARG A 26 0.22 11.83 -10.14
N SER A 27 0.37 11.46 -11.40
CA SER A 27 -0.77 11.32 -12.32
C SER A 27 -1.74 10.20 -11.93
N PHE A 28 -1.32 9.28 -11.06
CA PHE A 28 -2.10 8.11 -10.65
C PHE A 28 -2.68 8.24 -9.22
N VAL A 29 -2.56 9.41 -8.58
CA VAL A 29 -3.05 9.64 -7.21
C VAL A 29 -4.54 9.36 -7.06
N ASP A 30 -5.34 9.62 -8.09
CA ASP A 30 -6.79 9.41 -8.10
C ASP A 30 -7.21 8.16 -8.89
N ASP A 31 -6.25 7.36 -9.37
CA ASP A 31 -6.53 6.17 -10.14
C ASP A 31 -6.98 5.00 -9.24
N GLY A 32 -8.21 4.53 -9.45
CA GLY A 32 -8.83 3.45 -8.68
C GLY A 32 -8.05 2.14 -8.68
N TYR A 33 -7.19 1.91 -9.68
CA TYR A 33 -6.29 0.75 -9.77
C TYR A 33 -5.49 0.56 -8.47
N PHE A 34 -4.89 1.64 -7.95
CA PHE A 34 -3.99 1.59 -6.80
C PHE A 34 -4.72 1.56 -5.44
N TRP A 35 -6.03 1.87 -5.40
CA TRP A 35 -6.78 2.10 -4.15
C TRP A 35 -7.90 1.08 -3.89
N SER A 36 -8.19 0.21 -4.84
CA SER A 36 -9.23 -0.83 -4.74
C SER A 36 -8.85 -2.02 -3.85
N GLY A 37 -7.61 -2.09 -3.37
CA GLY A 37 -7.09 -3.19 -2.55
C GLY A 37 -7.46 -3.07 -1.07
N GLN A 38 -7.47 -4.21 -0.36
CA GLN A 38 -7.72 -4.25 1.09
C GLN A 38 -6.50 -3.89 1.95
N GLY A 39 -5.32 -3.68 1.35
CA GLY A 39 -4.07 -3.40 2.09
C GLY A 39 -3.66 -4.52 3.04
N PHE A 40 -3.97 -5.78 2.68
CA PHE A 40 -3.76 -6.93 3.57
C PHE A 40 -2.29 -7.14 3.94
N ARG A 41 -1.35 -6.88 3.01
CA ARG A 41 0.08 -7.17 3.22
C ARG A 41 0.71 -6.17 4.18
N GLY A 42 0.38 -4.90 4.04
CA GLY A 42 0.75 -3.84 4.97
C GLY A 42 0.16 -4.11 6.36
N GLN A 43 -1.14 -4.47 6.43
CA GLN A 43 -1.76 -4.85 7.71
C GLN A 43 -1.08 -6.04 8.38
N LEU A 44 -0.72 -7.09 7.60
CA LEU A 44 0.00 -8.24 8.12
C LEU A 44 1.39 -7.85 8.63
N SER A 45 2.10 -6.98 7.90
CA SER A 45 3.43 -6.49 8.28
C SER A 45 3.39 -5.72 9.59
N MET A 46 2.42 -4.82 9.76
CA MET A 46 2.18 -4.11 11.01
C MET A 46 1.92 -5.08 12.16
N ARG A 47 1.00 -6.04 11.98
CA ARG A 47 0.64 -7.02 13.03
C ARG A 47 1.82 -7.89 13.43
N ALA A 48 2.54 -8.42 12.45
CA ALA A 48 3.71 -9.26 12.70
C ALA A 48 4.77 -8.50 13.48
N GLY A 49 5.09 -7.27 13.07
CA GLY A 49 6.11 -6.49 13.74
C GLY A 49 5.70 -5.96 15.13
N THR A 50 4.40 -5.75 15.39
CA THR A 50 3.88 -5.52 16.75
C THR A 50 4.18 -6.72 17.66
N CYS A 51 4.07 -7.96 17.18
CA CYS A 51 4.44 -9.15 17.96
C CYS A 51 5.92 -9.19 18.34
N PHE A 52 6.78 -8.49 17.60
CA PHE A 52 8.21 -8.35 17.88
C PHE A 52 8.57 -7.05 18.62
N ASN A 53 7.59 -6.28 19.10
CA ASN A 53 7.79 -4.99 19.78
C ASN A 53 8.60 -3.98 18.97
N LEU A 54 8.46 -3.98 17.65
CA LEU A 54 9.10 -2.98 16.80
C LEU A 54 8.43 -1.60 16.95
N PRO A 55 9.18 -0.49 16.82
CA PRO A 55 8.62 0.85 16.82
C PRO A 55 7.57 1.04 15.71
N GLU A 56 6.45 1.67 16.05
CA GLU A 56 5.32 1.84 15.12
C GLU A 56 5.70 2.60 13.85
N GLU A 57 6.62 3.56 13.93
CA GLU A 57 7.15 4.30 12.78
C GLU A 57 7.88 3.38 11.79
N HIS A 58 8.69 2.44 12.28
CA HIS A 58 9.35 1.45 11.43
C HIS A 58 8.33 0.48 10.82
N LEU A 59 7.31 0.10 11.59
CA LEU A 59 6.25 -0.74 11.08
C LEU A 59 5.49 -0.07 9.93
N LEU A 60 5.17 1.22 10.09
CA LEU A 60 4.46 1.99 9.07
C LEU A 60 5.26 2.06 7.77
N GLU A 61 6.58 2.29 7.85
CA GLU A 61 7.46 2.33 6.67
C GLU A 61 7.61 0.93 6.04
N ILE A 62 7.75 -0.14 6.83
CA ILE A 62 7.78 -1.52 6.30
C ILE A 62 6.46 -1.85 5.58
N ALA A 63 5.32 -1.51 6.19
CA ALA A 63 4.01 -1.73 5.60
C ALA A 63 3.82 -0.92 4.31
N LEU A 64 4.30 0.32 4.28
CA LEU A 64 4.32 1.18 3.10
C LEU A 64 5.11 0.55 1.96
N PHE A 65 6.37 0.16 2.21
CA PHE A 65 7.21 -0.50 1.21
C PHE A 65 6.58 -1.80 0.69
N THR A 66 5.95 -2.57 1.58
CA THR A 66 5.29 -3.82 1.20
C THR A 66 4.13 -3.59 0.24
N GLU A 67 3.29 -2.59 0.47
CA GLU A 67 2.18 -2.25 -0.44
C GLU A 67 2.66 -1.60 -1.74
N LEU A 68 3.71 -0.77 -1.70
CA LEU A 68 4.34 -0.22 -2.92
C LEU A 68 4.89 -1.35 -3.81
N LEU A 69 5.61 -2.30 -3.21
CA LEU A 69 6.15 -3.45 -3.94
C LEU A 69 5.04 -4.34 -4.51
N HIS A 70 3.94 -4.51 -3.76
CA HIS A 70 2.78 -5.24 -4.25
C HIS A 70 2.13 -4.53 -5.45
N ASN A 71 1.93 -3.21 -5.38
CA ASN A 71 1.37 -2.46 -6.51
C ASN A 71 2.29 -2.51 -7.74
N ALA A 72 3.61 -2.43 -7.54
CA ALA A 72 4.57 -2.58 -8.62
C ALA A 72 4.52 -3.98 -9.25
N SER A 73 4.39 -5.04 -8.44
CA SER A 73 4.25 -6.40 -8.97
C SER A 73 3.00 -6.55 -9.80
N LEU A 74 1.86 -6.00 -9.34
CA LEU A 74 0.62 -6.01 -10.12
C LEU A 74 0.84 -5.34 -11.47
N VAL A 75 1.35 -4.11 -11.52
CA VAL A 75 1.59 -3.41 -12.79
C VAL A 75 2.43 -4.25 -13.76
N HIS A 76 3.48 -4.91 -13.26
CA HIS A 76 4.28 -5.78 -14.10
C HIS A 76 3.53 -7.03 -14.55
N ASP A 77 2.74 -7.65 -13.67
CA ASP A 77 1.91 -8.82 -13.99
C ASP A 77 0.87 -8.47 -15.07
N ASP A 78 0.16 -7.33 -14.96
CA ASP A 78 -0.82 -6.89 -15.97
C ASP A 78 -0.19 -6.77 -17.37
N ILE A 79 1.03 -6.22 -17.43
CA ILE A 79 1.77 -6.06 -18.71
C ILE A 79 2.16 -7.43 -19.29
N VAL A 80 2.66 -8.34 -18.45
CA VAL A 80 3.11 -9.67 -18.86
C VAL A 80 1.92 -10.53 -19.32
N ASP A 81 0.80 -10.47 -18.59
CA ASP A 81 -0.38 -11.28 -18.83
C ASP A 81 -1.32 -10.66 -19.89
N SER A 82 -1.03 -9.44 -20.36
CA SER A 82 -1.90 -8.67 -21.26
C SER A 82 -3.29 -8.42 -20.66
N ASP A 83 -3.36 -8.23 -19.34
CA ASP A 83 -4.58 -7.84 -18.66
C ASP A 83 -4.86 -6.35 -18.89
N HIS A 84 -6.06 -6.03 -19.35
CA HIS A 84 -6.49 -4.65 -19.62
C HIS A 84 -7.33 -4.05 -18.47
N GLU A 85 -7.81 -4.89 -17.56
CA GLU A 85 -8.66 -4.51 -16.43
C GLU A 85 -8.21 -5.24 -15.16
N ARG A 86 -8.24 -4.55 -14.02
CA ARG A 86 -7.86 -5.11 -12.73
C ARG A 86 -8.83 -4.67 -11.65
N ARG A 87 -9.42 -5.67 -10.97
CA ARG A 87 -10.41 -5.51 -9.89
C ARG A 87 -11.75 -4.87 -10.33
N GLY A 88 -12.15 -5.10 -11.58
CA GLY A 88 -13.38 -4.59 -12.18
C GLY A 88 -13.04 -3.49 -13.15
#